data_AF-Q17QU4-F1
#
_entry.id   AF-Q17QU4-F1
#
_cell.length_a   1.000
_cell.length_b   1.000
_cell.length_c   1.000
_cell.angle_alpha   90.00
_cell.angle_beta   90.00
_cell.angle_gamma   90.00
#
_symmetry.space_group_name_H-M   'P 1'
#
loop_
_entity.id
_entity.type
_entity.pdbx_description
1 polymer ?
#
loop_
_entity_poly.entity_id
_entity_poly.type
_entity_poly.pdbx_seq_one_letter_code
_entity_poly.pdbx_strand_id
1 'polypeptide(L)'
;MEAIWLYQFRLIVIGDSTVGKSCLIRRFTEGRFAQVSDPTVGVDFFSRLVEIEPGKRIKLQIWDTAGQERFRSITRAYYRNSVGGLLLFDITNRRSFQNVHEWLEETKVHVQPYQIVFVLVGHKCDLDTQRQVTRHEAEKLAAAYGMKYIETSARDAINVEKAFTDLTRDIYELVKRGDITIQEGWEGVKSGFVPNVVHSSEEVVKSERRCLC
;
A
#
# COMPACT_ATOMS: atom_id res chain seq x y z
N MET A 1 13.41 -20.00 -13.67
CA MET A 1 12.11 -20.09 -12.97
C MET A 1 11.27 -18.93 -13.44
N GLU A 2 10.09 -19.20 -14.00
CA GLU A 2 9.14 -18.16 -14.38
C GLU A 2 8.60 -17.52 -13.10
N ALA A 3 8.70 -16.20 -12.98
CA ALA A 3 8.27 -15.53 -11.76
C ALA A 3 6.74 -15.62 -11.64
N ILE A 4 6.26 -16.09 -10.48
CA ILE A 4 4.81 -16.21 -10.19
C ILE A 4 4.09 -14.84 -10.30
N TRP A 5 4.85 -13.75 -10.21
CA TRP A 5 4.45 -12.36 -10.08
C TRP A 5 5.51 -11.46 -10.74
N LEU A 6 5.07 -10.33 -11.29
CA LEU A 6 5.96 -9.34 -11.91
C LEU A 6 6.66 -8.49 -10.85
N TYR A 7 5.87 -8.00 -9.87
CA TYR A 7 6.37 -7.16 -8.79
C TYR A 7 5.74 -7.54 -7.44
N GLN A 8 6.45 -7.18 -6.37
CA GLN A 8 5.94 -7.06 -5.03
C GLN A 8 5.78 -5.57 -4.67
N PHE A 9 4.61 -5.18 -4.19
CA PHE A 9 4.39 -3.84 -3.62
C PHE A 9 4.14 -3.93 -2.12
N ARG A 10 4.78 -3.05 -1.35
CA ARG A 10 4.44 -2.83 0.06
C ARG A 10 3.42 -1.71 0.19
N LEU A 11 2.26 -2.06 0.72
CA LEU A 11 1.17 -1.16 1.02
C LEU A 11 1.05 -0.97 2.53
N ILE A 12 0.69 0.24 2.94
CA ILE A 12 0.33 0.55 4.31
C ILE A 12 -1.13 0.99 4.40
N VAL A 13 -1.83 0.57 5.45
CA VAL A 13 -3.20 1.03 5.72
C VAL A 13 -3.17 1.86 6.99
N ILE A 14 -3.54 3.13 6.88
CA ILE A 14 -3.50 4.12 7.97
C ILE A 14 -4.84 4.82 8.13
N GLY A 15 -4.97 5.58 9.22
CA GLY A 15 -6.20 6.23 9.64
C GLY A 15 -6.49 5.94 11.11
N ASP A 16 -7.50 6.62 11.64
CA ASP A 16 -7.84 6.56 13.06
C ASP A 16 -8.15 5.15 13.56
N SER A 17 -8.08 4.96 14.88
CA SER A 17 -8.60 3.76 15.51
C SER A 17 -10.08 3.57 15.17
N THR A 18 -10.55 2.32 15.11
CA THR A 18 -11.97 1.94 14.89
C THR A 18 -12.57 2.23 13.51
N VAL A 19 -11.84 2.85 12.58
CA VAL A 19 -12.35 3.14 11.22
C VAL A 19 -12.54 1.89 10.36
N GLY A 20 -11.94 0.75 10.74
CA GLY A 20 -12.12 -0.55 10.05
C GLY A 20 -10.94 -1.02 9.20
N LYS A 21 -9.71 -0.54 9.46
CA LYS A 21 -8.49 -0.95 8.73
C LYS A 21 -8.29 -2.47 8.70
N SER A 22 -8.26 -3.11 9.86
CA SER A 22 -8.10 -4.56 9.99
C SER A 22 -9.25 -5.31 9.32
N CYS A 23 -10.49 -4.86 9.48
CA CYS A 23 -11.66 -5.47 8.83
C CYS A 23 -11.56 -5.39 7.30
N LEU A 24 -11.14 -4.25 6.75
CA LEU A 24 -10.95 -4.07 5.31
C LEU A 24 -9.86 -5.01 4.78
N ILE A 25 -8.72 -5.07 5.45
CA ILE A 25 -7.61 -5.94 5.05
C ILE A 25 -8.01 -7.41 5.15
N ARG A 26 -8.63 -7.85 6.26
CA ARG A 26 -9.07 -9.24 6.42
C ARG A 26 -10.15 -9.61 5.42
N ARG A 27 -11.09 -8.71 5.10
CA ARG A 27 -12.06 -8.97 4.04
C ARG A 27 -11.37 -9.14 2.69
N PHE A 28 -10.35 -8.35 2.41
CA PHE A 28 -9.56 -8.48 1.19
C PHE A 28 -8.71 -9.76 1.18
N THR A 29 -7.97 -10.09 2.24
CA THR A 29 -6.99 -11.19 2.20
C THR A 29 -7.58 -12.55 2.55
N GLU A 30 -8.62 -12.58 3.39
CA GLU A 30 -9.22 -13.81 3.90
C GLU A 30 -10.65 -14.02 3.39
N GLY A 31 -11.26 -13.03 2.73
CA GLY A 31 -12.66 -13.09 2.30
C GLY A 31 -13.67 -13.07 3.45
N ARG A 32 -13.22 -12.81 4.69
CA ARG A 32 -14.05 -12.87 5.91
C ARG A 32 -14.24 -11.50 6.55
N PHE A 33 -15.35 -11.35 7.28
CA PHE A 33 -15.61 -10.19 8.13
C PHE A 33 -15.84 -10.65 9.56
N ALA A 34 -15.12 -10.04 10.51
CA ALA A 34 -15.32 -10.25 11.93
C ALA A 34 -16.16 -9.09 12.48
N GLN A 35 -17.31 -9.40 13.09
CA GLN A 35 -18.14 -8.38 13.76
C GLN A 35 -17.44 -7.78 14.97
N VAL A 36 -16.64 -8.59 15.68
CA VAL A 36 -15.78 -8.15 16.77
C VAL A 36 -14.35 -8.12 16.25
N SER A 37 -13.70 -6.97 16.36
CA SER A 37 -12.29 -6.78 16.02
C SER A 37 -11.61 -6.05 17.16
N ASP A 38 -10.63 -6.71 17.77
CA ASP A 38 -9.79 -6.06 18.77
C ASP A 38 -8.99 -4.92 18.12
N PRO A 39 -8.66 -3.86 18.87
CA PRO A 39 -7.78 -2.81 18.38
C PRO A 39 -6.39 -3.38 18.06
N THR A 40 -5.87 -3.13 16.86
CA THR A 40 -4.51 -3.50 16.47
C THR A 40 -3.49 -2.90 17.43
N VAL A 41 -2.51 -3.72 17.86
CA VAL A 41 -1.38 -3.32 18.69
C VAL A 41 -0.13 -3.32 17.83
N GLY A 42 0.48 -2.15 17.64
CA GLY A 42 1.63 -2.02 16.74
C GLY A 42 1.23 -2.16 15.28
N VAL A 43 1.70 -3.21 14.60
CA VAL A 43 1.49 -3.44 13.16
C VAL A 43 1.38 -4.93 12.87
N ASP A 44 0.36 -5.34 12.10
CA ASP A 44 0.18 -6.70 11.59
C ASP A 44 0.51 -6.80 10.08
N PHE A 45 0.87 -8.00 9.63
CA PHE A 45 1.27 -8.26 8.24
C PHE A 45 0.30 -9.20 7.53
N PHE A 46 -0.10 -8.81 6.31
CA PHE A 46 -0.89 -9.65 5.41
C PHE A 46 -0.28 -9.68 4.00
N SER A 47 -0.60 -10.72 3.23
CA SER A 47 -0.13 -10.85 1.85
C SER A 47 -1.22 -11.43 0.95
N ARG A 48 -1.38 -10.87 -0.25
CA ARG A 48 -2.29 -11.41 -1.28
C ARG A 48 -1.72 -11.18 -2.68
N LEU A 49 -1.85 -12.17 -3.56
CA LEU A 49 -1.61 -12.00 -4.99
C LEU A 49 -2.87 -11.42 -5.65
N VAL A 50 -2.69 -10.41 -6.50
CA VAL A 50 -3.72 -9.83 -7.34
C VAL A 50 -3.30 -9.92 -8.80
N GLU A 51 -4.26 -10.16 -9.67
CA GLU A 51 -4.07 -10.13 -11.11
C GLU A 51 -4.68 -8.83 -11.65
N ILE A 52 -3.84 -7.91 -12.14
CA ILE A 52 -4.28 -6.58 -12.58
C ILE A 52 -4.71 -6.55 -14.07
N GLU A 53 -4.17 -7.49 -14.83
CA GLU A 53 -4.45 -7.80 -16.25
C GLU A 53 -4.19 -9.31 -16.45
N PRO A 54 -4.76 -9.97 -17.47
CA PRO A 54 -4.52 -11.39 -17.72
C PRO A 54 -3.02 -11.73 -17.78
N GLY A 55 -2.57 -12.62 -16.90
CA GLY A 55 -1.18 -13.04 -16.74
C GLY A 55 -0.29 -12.09 -15.93
N LYS A 56 -0.75 -10.87 -15.60
CA LYS A 56 0.02 -9.89 -14.84
C LYS A 56 -0.37 -9.91 -13.36
N ARG A 57 0.37 -10.73 -12.61
CA ARG A 57 0.18 -10.84 -11.16
C ARG A 57 1.16 -9.94 -10.40
N ILE A 58 0.65 -9.26 -9.37
CA ILE A 58 1.39 -8.46 -8.41
C ILE A 58 1.08 -9.03 -7.03
N LYS A 59 2.06 -9.19 -6.15
CA LYS A 59 1.76 -9.49 -4.74
C LYS A 59 1.83 -8.22 -3.94
N LEU A 60 0.84 -8.11 -3.08
CA LEU A 60 0.73 -7.04 -2.12
C LEU A 60 1.20 -7.57 -0.77
N GLN A 61 2.14 -6.87 -0.17
CA GLN A 61 2.49 -6.96 1.23
C GLN A 61 1.80 -5.81 1.94
N ILE A 62 0.86 -6.11 2.83
CA ILE A 62 -0.04 -5.12 3.41
C ILE A 62 0.23 -5.02 4.90
N TRP A 63 0.61 -3.83 5.33
CA TRP A 63 0.83 -3.51 6.74
C TRP A 63 -0.44 -2.89 7.33
N ASP A 64 -1.09 -3.62 8.23
CA ASP A 64 -2.19 -3.12 9.06
C ASP A 64 -1.60 -2.36 10.25
N THR A 65 -1.98 -1.11 10.44
CA THR A 65 -1.37 -0.25 11.46
C THR A 65 -2.34 0.03 12.61
N ALA A 66 -1.81 0.20 13.82
CA ALA A 66 -2.59 0.72 14.91
C ALA A 66 -2.97 2.19 14.64
N GLY A 67 -4.26 2.51 14.81
CA GLY A 67 -4.77 3.88 14.66
C GLY A 67 -4.82 4.69 15.95
N GLN A 68 -4.28 4.16 17.05
CA GLN A 68 -4.25 4.87 18.33
C GLN A 68 -2.98 5.72 18.40
N GLU A 69 -3.10 6.93 18.94
CA GLU A 69 -2.00 7.89 18.94
C GLU A 69 -0.72 7.37 19.59
N ARG A 70 -0.86 6.63 20.70
CA ARG A 70 0.28 6.02 21.41
C ARG A 70 1.14 5.07 20.57
N PHE A 71 0.66 4.66 19.40
CA PHE A 71 1.40 3.78 18.47
C PHE A 71 1.87 4.51 17.20
N ARG A 72 1.64 5.82 17.02
CA ARG A 72 2.05 6.54 15.80
C ARG A 72 3.55 6.46 15.52
N SER A 73 4.41 6.42 16.55
CA SER A 73 5.85 6.24 16.37
C SER A 73 6.22 4.91 15.70
N ILE A 74 5.48 3.83 16.03
CA ILE A 74 5.65 2.52 15.39
C ILE A 74 5.20 2.60 13.94
N THR A 75 4.02 3.20 13.69
CA THR A 75 3.47 3.36 12.34
C THR A 75 4.42 4.12 11.40
N ARG A 76 5.04 5.21 11.89
CA ARG A 76 6.00 6.02 11.10
C ARG A 76 7.19 5.23 10.55
N ALA A 77 7.65 4.20 11.28
CA ALA A 77 8.76 3.37 10.84
C ALA A 77 8.45 2.58 9.54
N TYR A 78 7.17 2.40 9.20
CA TYR A 78 6.73 1.67 8.02
C TYR A 78 6.50 2.57 6.79
N TYR A 79 6.45 3.90 6.95
CA TYR A 79 6.26 4.82 5.83
C TYR A 79 7.38 4.73 4.79
N ARG A 80 8.65 4.75 5.24
CA ARG A 80 9.83 4.70 4.37
C ARG A 80 9.80 3.54 3.37
N ASN A 81 9.28 2.39 3.78
CA ASN A 81 9.28 1.16 2.99
C ASN A 81 7.93 0.86 2.31
N SER A 82 7.02 1.84 2.26
CA SER A 82 5.73 1.71 1.59
C SER A 82 5.76 2.45 0.25
N VAL A 83 5.25 1.84 -0.81
CA VAL A 83 5.09 2.49 -2.13
C VAL A 83 3.70 3.09 -2.30
N GLY A 84 2.70 2.47 -1.67
CA GLY A 84 1.33 2.91 -1.71
C GLY A 84 0.63 2.72 -0.38
N GLY A 85 -0.57 3.26 -0.27
CA GLY A 85 -1.36 3.07 0.92
C GLY A 85 -2.82 3.43 0.77
N LEU A 86 -3.60 2.97 1.73
CA LEU A 86 -5.00 3.32 1.88
C LEU A 86 -5.12 4.16 3.16
N LEU A 87 -5.62 5.39 3.03
CA LEU A 87 -5.93 6.26 4.16
C LEU A 87 -7.43 6.19 4.44
N LEU A 88 -7.79 5.60 5.57
CA LEU A 88 -9.17 5.32 5.92
C LEU A 88 -9.73 6.37 6.89
N PHE A 89 -10.97 6.75 6.64
CA PHE A 89 -11.87 7.33 7.64
C PHE A 89 -13.19 6.56 7.64
N ASP A 90 -13.98 6.72 8.69
CA ASP A 90 -15.31 6.14 8.82
C ASP A 90 -16.37 7.18 8.43
N ILE A 91 -17.22 6.86 7.45
CA ILE A 91 -18.23 7.82 6.96
C ILE A 91 -19.25 8.23 8.02
N THR A 92 -19.38 7.43 9.09
CA THR A 92 -20.26 7.67 10.24
C THR A 92 -19.56 8.43 11.37
N ASN A 93 -18.28 8.77 11.21
CA ASN A 93 -17.48 9.46 12.23
C ASN A 93 -16.74 10.66 11.62
N ARG A 94 -17.36 11.85 11.73
CA ARG A 94 -16.80 13.09 11.16
C ARG A 94 -15.41 13.43 11.69
N ARG A 95 -15.10 13.11 12.95
CA ARG A 95 -13.77 13.35 13.54
C ARG A 95 -12.67 12.58 12.79
N SER A 96 -12.95 11.32 12.42
CA SER A 96 -11.98 10.51 11.66
C SER A 96 -11.68 11.11 10.29
N PHE A 97 -12.66 11.78 9.66
CA PHE A 97 -12.46 12.52 8.41
C PHE A 97 -11.67 13.81 8.61
N GLN A 98 -11.93 14.56 9.69
CA GLN A 98 -11.15 15.76 10.02
C GLN A 98 -9.66 15.44 10.24
N ASN A 99 -9.37 14.28 10.83
CA ASN A 99 -8.01 13.82 11.08
C ASN A 99 -7.25 13.36 9.83
N VAL A 100 -7.90 13.21 8.66
CA VAL A 100 -7.25 12.82 7.39
C VAL A 100 -6.11 13.78 7.04
N HIS A 101 -6.30 15.08 7.27
CA HIS A 101 -5.26 16.09 7.05
C HIS A 101 -3.99 15.80 7.88
N GLU A 102 -4.14 15.48 9.17
CA GLU A 102 -3.01 15.17 10.05
C GLU A 102 -2.24 13.95 9.59
N TRP A 103 -2.95 12.88 9.20
CA TRP A 103 -2.32 11.68 8.65
C TRP A 103 -1.52 11.98 7.39
N LEU A 104 -2.04 12.82 6.49
CA LEU A 104 -1.34 13.20 5.27
C LEU A 104 -0.10 14.04 5.55
N GLU A 105 -0.20 15.06 6.38
CA GLU A 105 0.96 15.89 6.74
C GLU A 105 2.04 15.06 7.46
N GLU A 106 1.65 14.11 8.30
CA GLU A 106 2.60 13.19 8.94
C GLU A 106 3.37 12.33 7.93
N THR A 107 2.70 11.82 6.88
CA THR A 107 3.37 10.99 5.88
C THR A 107 4.38 11.78 5.05
N LYS A 108 4.10 13.04 4.70
CA LYS A 108 4.97 13.88 3.86
C LYS A 108 6.39 14.05 4.43
N VAL A 109 6.56 14.03 5.74
CA VAL A 109 7.87 14.24 6.37
C VAL A 109 8.69 12.96 6.58
N HIS A 110 8.12 11.78 6.28
CA HIS A 110 8.76 10.48 6.55
C HIS A 110 8.96 9.61 5.29
N VAL A 111 8.66 10.15 4.10
CA VAL A 111 8.68 9.40 2.84
C VAL A 111 9.94 9.67 2.04
N GLN A 112 10.81 8.65 1.98
CA GLN A 112 11.93 8.55 1.04
C GLN A 112 11.96 7.10 0.55
N PRO A 113 12.18 6.83 -0.75
CA PRO A 113 12.62 7.76 -1.80
C PRO A 113 11.50 8.49 -2.55
N TYR A 114 10.26 8.00 -2.46
CA TYR A 114 9.10 8.56 -3.15
C TYR A 114 7.98 8.89 -2.18
N GLN A 115 7.10 9.83 -2.53
CA GLN A 115 5.83 9.97 -1.84
C GLN A 115 5.00 8.69 -1.99
N ILE A 116 4.32 8.29 -0.92
CA ILE A 116 3.42 7.13 -0.94
C ILE A 116 2.21 7.47 -1.82
N VAL A 117 1.89 6.59 -2.76
CA VAL A 117 0.68 6.68 -3.59
C VAL A 117 -0.53 6.32 -2.72
N PHE A 118 -1.31 7.31 -2.31
CA PHE A 118 -2.48 7.10 -1.47
C PHE A 118 -3.79 7.08 -2.25
N VAL A 119 -4.72 6.25 -1.79
CA VAL A 119 -6.15 6.37 -2.06
C VAL A 119 -6.88 6.70 -0.76
N LEU A 120 -7.79 7.68 -0.82
CA LEU A 120 -8.66 8.01 0.29
C LEU A 120 -9.84 7.03 0.33
N VAL A 121 -10.10 6.45 1.49
CA VAL A 121 -11.15 5.44 1.66
C VAL A 121 -12.17 5.89 2.71
N GLY A 122 -13.40 6.12 2.26
CA GLY A 122 -14.56 6.27 3.16
C GLY A 122 -15.10 4.90 3.50
N HIS A 123 -14.81 4.40 4.70
CA HIS A 123 -15.20 3.06 5.12
C HIS A 123 -16.57 3.04 5.81
N LYS A 124 -17.17 1.85 5.90
CA LYS A 124 -18.49 1.56 6.48
C LYS A 124 -19.66 2.16 5.70
N CYS A 125 -19.57 2.15 4.37
CA CYS A 125 -20.66 2.66 3.52
C CYS A 125 -21.97 1.87 3.61
N ASP A 126 -21.98 0.69 4.25
CA ASP A 126 -23.20 -0.02 4.59
C ASP A 126 -24.06 0.69 5.65
N LEU A 127 -23.49 1.65 6.40
CA LEU A 127 -24.18 2.45 7.42
C LEU A 127 -24.63 3.81 6.88
N ASP A 128 -25.17 3.85 5.66
CA ASP A 128 -25.48 5.11 4.96
C ASP A 128 -26.48 6.00 5.72
N THR A 129 -27.41 5.42 6.48
CA THR A 129 -28.35 6.17 7.35
C THR A 129 -27.68 6.87 8.53
N GLN A 130 -26.43 6.52 8.86
CA GLN A 130 -25.63 7.10 9.94
C GLN A 130 -24.51 8.01 9.40
N ARG A 131 -24.51 8.29 8.09
CA ARG A 131 -23.48 9.08 7.42
C ARG A 131 -23.37 10.49 8.01
N GLN A 132 -22.13 10.88 8.33
CA GLN A 132 -21.76 12.22 8.79
C GLN A 132 -20.83 12.96 7.82
N VAL A 133 -20.34 12.27 6.78
CA VAL A 133 -19.43 12.80 5.75
C VAL A 133 -20.02 12.53 4.38
N THR A 134 -20.27 13.59 3.63
CA THR A 134 -20.80 13.50 2.27
C THR A 134 -19.73 12.99 1.31
N ARG A 135 -20.15 12.24 0.28
CA ARG A 135 -19.24 11.83 -0.78
C ARG A 135 -18.53 13.02 -1.43
N HIS A 136 -19.27 14.12 -1.66
CA HIS A 136 -18.74 15.31 -2.31
C HIS A 136 -17.61 15.98 -1.52
N GLU A 137 -17.74 16.14 -0.19
CA GLU A 137 -16.67 16.76 0.61
C GLU A 137 -15.42 15.86 0.67
N ALA A 138 -15.60 14.53 0.69
CA ALA A 138 -14.50 13.59 0.66
C ALA A 138 -13.78 13.57 -0.70
N GLU A 139 -14.51 13.61 -1.81
CA GLU A 139 -13.93 13.75 -3.15
C GLU A 139 -13.16 15.06 -3.31
N LYS A 140 -13.70 16.16 -2.77
CA LYS A 140 -13.02 17.46 -2.80
C LYS A 140 -11.71 17.44 -2.00
N LEU A 141 -11.70 16.82 -0.82
CA LEU A 141 -10.49 16.64 -0.03
C LEU A 141 -9.46 15.78 -0.78
N ALA A 142 -9.90 14.65 -1.34
CA ALA A 142 -9.03 13.76 -2.11
C ALA A 142 -8.39 14.49 -3.30
N ALA A 143 -9.18 15.24 -4.07
CA ALA A 143 -8.68 16.04 -5.19
C ALA A 143 -7.66 17.11 -4.77
N ALA A 144 -7.88 17.79 -3.63
CA ALA A 144 -6.93 18.77 -3.10
C ALA A 144 -5.56 18.17 -2.76
N TYR A 145 -5.52 16.88 -2.45
CA TYR A 145 -4.29 16.12 -2.19
C TYR A 145 -3.79 15.30 -3.37
N GLY A 146 -4.42 15.41 -4.55
CA GLY A 146 -4.03 14.66 -5.74
C GLY A 146 -4.28 13.16 -5.64
N MET A 147 -5.25 12.73 -4.82
CA MET A 147 -5.59 11.32 -4.63
C MET A 147 -7.01 10.99 -5.09
N LYS A 148 -7.24 9.71 -5.38
CA LYS A 148 -8.57 9.19 -5.68
C LYS A 148 -9.35 8.93 -4.39
N TYR A 149 -10.67 8.91 -4.50
CA TYR A 149 -11.58 8.56 -3.41
C TYR A 149 -12.42 7.32 -3.75
N ILE A 150 -12.63 6.44 -2.77
CA ILE A 150 -13.52 5.29 -2.88
C ILE A 150 -14.24 5.04 -1.55
N GLU A 151 -15.53 4.68 -1.63
CA GLU A 151 -16.28 4.22 -0.47
C GLU A 151 -16.29 2.69 -0.42
N THR A 152 -16.08 2.12 0.77
CA THR A 152 -15.97 0.66 0.96
C THR A 152 -16.77 0.17 2.16
N SER A 153 -17.20 -1.09 2.10
CA SER A 153 -17.73 -1.82 3.26
C SER A 153 -17.05 -3.18 3.36
N ALA A 154 -16.37 -3.42 4.48
CA ALA A 154 -15.85 -4.75 4.78
C ALA A 154 -16.99 -5.72 5.13
N ARG A 155 -18.07 -5.23 5.72
CA ARG A 155 -19.23 -6.03 6.11
C ARG A 155 -19.92 -6.63 4.87
N ASP A 156 -20.25 -5.77 3.90
CA ASP A 156 -21.02 -6.14 2.72
C ASP A 156 -20.13 -6.40 1.49
N ALA A 157 -18.81 -6.39 1.68
CA ALA A 157 -17.78 -6.56 0.63
C ALA A 157 -17.88 -5.54 -0.52
N ILE A 158 -18.43 -4.36 -0.26
CA ILE A 158 -18.57 -3.29 -1.25
C ILE A 158 -17.20 -2.65 -1.52
N ASN A 159 -16.78 -2.65 -2.79
CA ASN A 159 -15.56 -2.00 -3.29
C ASN A 159 -14.23 -2.41 -2.62
N VAL A 160 -14.22 -3.47 -1.81
CA VAL A 160 -13.02 -3.91 -1.09
C VAL A 160 -11.92 -4.30 -2.08
N GLU A 161 -12.20 -5.22 -3.00
CA GLU A 161 -11.24 -5.65 -4.01
C GLU A 161 -10.85 -4.50 -4.95
N LYS A 162 -11.84 -3.67 -5.34
CA LYS A 162 -11.62 -2.51 -6.20
C LYS A 162 -10.62 -1.53 -5.60
N ALA A 163 -10.70 -1.24 -4.29
CA ALA A 163 -9.79 -0.30 -3.62
C ALA A 163 -8.32 -0.74 -3.72
N PHE A 164 -8.04 -2.02 -3.48
CA PHE A 164 -6.67 -2.56 -3.57
C PHE A 164 -6.20 -2.71 -5.02
N THR A 165 -7.05 -3.22 -5.91
CA THR A 165 -6.67 -3.48 -7.31
C THR A 165 -6.46 -2.19 -8.09
N ASP A 166 -7.29 -1.16 -7.87
CA ASP A 166 -7.11 0.13 -8.53
C ASP A 166 -5.83 0.84 -8.05
N LEU A 167 -5.56 0.83 -6.74
CA LEU A 167 -4.30 1.34 -6.19
C LEU A 167 -3.10 0.58 -6.76
N THR A 168 -3.19 -0.75 -6.85
CA THR A 168 -2.13 -1.59 -7.43
C THR A 168 -1.87 -1.23 -8.89
N ARG A 169 -2.93 -1.00 -9.67
CA ARG A 169 -2.81 -0.60 -11.08
C ARG A 169 -2.15 0.77 -11.22
N ASP A 170 -2.52 1.73 -10.37
CA ASP A 170 -1.92 3.08 -10.38
C ASP A 170 -0.41 3.01 -10.10
N ILE A 171 0.01 2.24 -9.09
CA ILE A 171 1.44 2.03 -8.78
C ILE A 171 2.14 1.32 -9.93
N TYR A 172 1.53 0.29 -10.51
CA TYR A 172 2.10 -0.44 -11.64
C TYR A 172 2.32 0.47 -12.86
N GLU A 173 1.37 1.37 -13.15
CA GLU A 173 1.52 2.33 -14.24
C GLU A 173 2.66 3.33 -14.00
N LEU A 174 2.84 3.79 -12.77
CA LEU A 174 3.98 4.64 -12.38
C LEU A 174 5.31 3.90 -12.52
N VAL A 175 5.36 2.62 -12.12
CA VAL A 175 6.54 1.77 -12.29
C VAL A 175 6.86 1.56 -13.77
N LYS A 176 5.84 1.32 -14.60
CA LYS A 176 6.00 1.13 -16.05
C LYS A 176 6.55 2.39 -16.74
N ARG A 177 6.18 3.58 -16.26
CA ARG A 177 6.64 4.88 -16.78
C ARG A 177 8.02 5.30 -16.26
N GLY A 178 8.50 4.64 -15.19
CA GLY A 178 9.76 4.99 -14.53
C GLY A 178 9.64 6.08 -13.47
N ASP A 179 8.42 6.53 -13.13
CA ASP A 179 8.18 7.51 -12.07
C ASP A 179 8.45 6.92 -10.68
N ILE A 180 8.28 5.60 -10.53
CA ILE A 180 8.70 4.83 -9.36
C ILE A 180 9.61 3.69 -9.84
N THR A 181 10.81 3.61 -9.29
CA THR A 181 11.78 2.57 -9.65
C THR A 181 12.19 1.74 -8.44
N ILE A 182 12.71 0.54 -8.69
CA ILE A 182 13.37 -0.26 -7.65
C ILE A 182 14.63 0.49 -7.21
N GLN A 183 14.81 0.63 -5.89
CA GLN A 183 15.92 1.34 -5.28
C GLN A 183 16.65 0.38 -4.33
N GLU A 184 17.98 0.51 -4.24
CA GLU A 184 18.78 -0.33 -3.34
C GLU A 184 18.38 -0.09 -1.87
N GLY A 185 18.14 -1.19 -1.13
CA GLY A 185 17.71 -1.13 0.27
C GLY A 185 16.29 -0.61 0.50
N TRP A 186 15.55 -0.23 -0.55
CA TRP A 186 14.15 0.17 -0.43
C TRP A 186 13.21 -0.99 -0.70
N GLU A 187 12.25 -1.18 0.20
CA GLU A 187 11.38 -2.35 0.16
C GLU A 187 10.01 -2.11 -0.50
N GLY A 188 9.74 -0.86 -0.93
CA GLY A 188 8.45 -0.46 -1.47
C GLY A 188 8.06 -1.22 -2.74
N VAL A 189 9.00 -1.40 -3.66
CA VAL A 189 8.85 -2.19 -4.89
C VAL A 189 9.99 -3.18 -5.02
N LYS A 190 9.67 -4.46 -5.27
CA LYS A 190 10.65 -5.48 -5.65
C LYS A 190 10.25 -6.17 -6.95
N SER A 191 11.26 -6.53 -7.75
CA SER A 191 11.07 -7.40 -8.90
C SER A 191 10.74 -8.82 -8.42
N GLY A 192 9.73 -9.44 -9.04
CA GLY A 192 9.45 -10.87 -8.86
C GLY A 192 10.45 -11.76 -9.59
N PHE A 193 11.18 -11.21 -10.55
CA PHE A 193 12.36 -11.84 -11.16
C PHE A 193 13.57 -11.53 -10.29
N VAL A 194 14.05 -12.53 -9.55
CA VAL A 194 15.41 -12.47 -8.99
C VAL A 194 16.34 -12.49 -10.20
N PRO A 195 17.19 -11.47 -10.42
CA PRO A 195 18.21 -11.60 -11.45
C PRO A 195 19.05 -12.81 -11.04
N ASN A 196 19.14 -13.81 -11.92
CA ASN A 196 20.25 -14.75 -11.82
C ASN A 196 21.50 -13.87 -11.71
N VAL A 197 22.23 -14.04 -10.61
CA VAL A 197 23.58 -13.50 -10.45
C VAL A 197 24.26 -13.71 -11.79
N VAL A 198 24.53 -12.61 -12.48
CA VAL A 198 25.37 -12.63 -13.67
C VAL A 198 26.67 -13.20 -13.15
N HIS A 199 26.96 -14.44 -13.54
CA HIS A 199 28.31 -14.97 -13.45
C HIS A 199 29.20 -13.88 -14.03
N SER A 200 30.03 -13.27 -13.20
CA SER A 200 31.29 -12.73 -13.66
C SER A 200 32.04 -13.94 -14.19
N SER A 201 31.82 -14.25 -15.47
CA SER A 201 32.84 -14.85 -16.28
C SER A 201 34.01 -13.88 -16.22
N GLU A 202 34.92 -14.15 -15.29
CA GLU A 202 36.30 -13.73 -15.42
C GLU A 202 36.75 -14.22 -16.80
N GLU A 203 36.70 -13.31 -17.77
CA GLU A 203 37.56 -13.40 -18.94
C GLU A 203 38.98 -13.38 -18.39
N VAL A 204 39.55 -14.57 -18.25
CA VAL A 204 40.99 -14.77 -18.16
C VAL A 204 41.55 -14.24 -19.49
N VAL A 205 41.85 -12.94 -19.49
CA VAL A 205 42.72 -12.31 -20.47
C VAL A 205 44.05 -13.04 -20.35
N LYS A 206 44.30 -13.97 -21.28
CA LYS A 206 45.63 -14.50 -21.57
C LYS A 206 46.50 -13.30 -21.95
N SER A 207 47.16 -12.70 -20.97
CA SER A 207 48.33 -11.87 -21.25
C SER A 207 49.44 -12.83 -21.68
N GLU A 208 49.71 -12.88 -22.98
CA GLU A 208 50.96 -13.41 -23.51
C GLU A 208 52.11 -12.58 -22.93
N ARG A 209 52.66 -13.03 -21.79
CA ARG A 209 53.98 -12.57 -21.36
C ARG A 209 55.00 -13.26 -22.25
N ARG A 210 55.43 -12.56 -23.31
CA ARG A 210 56.75 -12.75 -23.89
C ARG A 210 57.77 -12.43 -22.80
N CYS A 211 58.39 -13.46 -22.24
CA CYS A 211 59.62 -13.29 -21.48
C CYS A 211 60.74 -13.00 -22.50
N LEU A 212 61.30 -11.80 -22.44
CA LEU A 212 62.58 -11.46 -23.04
C LEU A 212 63.63 -11.62 -21.94
N CYS A 213 64.26 -12.78 -21.91
CA CYS A 213 65.54 -13.05 -21.26
C CYS A 213 66.07 -14.39 -21.77
#